data_AF-A0A0M8MK80-F1
#
_entry.id   AF-A0A0M8MK80-F1
#
_cell.length_a   1.000
_cell.length_b   1.000
_cell.length_c   1.000
_cell.angle_alpha   90.00
_cell.angle_beta   90.00
_cell.angle_gamma   90.00
#
_symmetry.space_group_name_H-M   'P 1'
#
loop_
_entity.id
_entity.type
_entity.pdbx_description
1 polymer ?
#
loop_
_entity_poly.entity_id
_entity_poly.type
_entity_poly.pdbx_seq_one_letter_code
_entity_poly.pdbx_strand_id
1 'polypeptide(L)'
;MKNIKPISLHPILVSASVEFLKDEVMECLTTQDGLPELIGQLLYYKEEGKALYPEIYIFDDIDLIKKILFNSQFCLLGSGEKSKEVMLKALKKCAPLTENGWAIYILRKDNSLEYGVFRAGNSILSMSISEALIDEGSEELKVILVHQIADKLIEVRGIKADTLLISYGNQQLAKNSPTTNQIEFISSIIKDVKSEYKDPTVNFLRKVFLEVLQKGHGTLACVIHHKKKVIPKKLEDGIVLGSRINIPDMIKELQDKNDLQANSKLEAHFALIIGMMQSDGITVFTTNGEVASYNVFVKHPEKLINSKTSGGARSRTYLTLCDMIGNGVEAAYIQSQDGKIEYSNGK
;
A
#
# COMPACT_ATOMS: atom_id res chain seq x y z
N MET A 1 -0.17 -27.63 -39.71
CA MET A 1 -0.54 -26.64 -38.68
C MET A 1 0.27 -26.93 -37.42
N LYS A 2 0.93 -25.95 -36.80
CA LYS A 2 1.61 -26.15 -35.51
C LYS A 2 0.53 -26.22 -34.41
N ASN A 3 0.59 -27.24 -33.55
CA ASN A 3 -0.30 -27.35 -32.40
C ASN A 3 0.03 -26.25 -31.38
N ILE A 4 -0.96 -25.42 -31.06
CA ILE A 4 -0.87 -24.43 -29.98
C ILE A 4 -1.21 -25.16 -28.68
N LYS A 5 -0.34 -25.06 -27.66
CA LYS A 5 -0.60 -25.54 -26.30
C LYS A 5 -0.84 -24.32 -25.40
N PRO A 6 -2.11 -23.95 -25.10
CA PRO A 6 -2.39 -22.84 -24.19
C PRO A 6 -2.08 -23.25 -22.74
N ILE A 7 -1.53 -22.33 -21.96
CA ILE A 7 -1.35 -22.44 -20.51
C ILE A 7 -2.15 -21.30 -19.87
N SER A 8 -2.97 -21.61 -18.86
CA SER A 8 -3.78 -20.63 -18.15
C SER A 8 -3.61 -20.79 -16.64
N LEU A 9 -3.49 -19.66 -15.94
CA LEU A 9 -3.45 -19.63 -14.47
C LEU A 9 -4.86 -19.64 -13.85
N HIS A 10 -5.91 -19.50 -14.66
CA HIS A 10 -7.29 -19.38 -14.18
C HIS A 10 -7.73 -20.57 -13.29
N PRO A 11 -7.45 -21.85 -13.61
CA PRO A 11 -7.85 -22.95 -12.73
C PRO A 11 -7.21 -22.89 -11.33
N ILE A 12 -5.96 -22.41 -11.25
CA ILE A 12 -5.24 -22.24 -9.99
C ILE A 12 -5.92 -21.13 -9.16
N LEU A 13 -6.26 -20.01 -9.80
CA LEU A 13 -6.94 -18.90 -9.15
C LEU A 13 -8.34 -19.28 -8.65
N VAL A 14 -9.10 -20.06 -9.43
CA VAL A 14 -10.41 -20.58 -9.01
C VAL A 14 -10.26 -21.45 -7.77
N SER A 15 -9.34 -22.41 -7.78
CA SER A 15 -9.10 -23.30 -6.63
C SER A 15 -8.72 -22.52 -5.37
N ALA A 16 -7.78 -21.58 -5.48
CA ALA A 16 -7.34 -20.76 -4.36
C ALA A 16 -8.47 -19.85 -3.83
N SER A 17 -9.28 -19.28 -4.73
CA SER A 17 -10.42 -18.43 -4.37
C SER A 17 -11.50 -19.21 -3.62
N VAL A 18 -11.77 -20.46 -4.02
CA VAL A 18 -12.74 -21.33 -3.35
C VAL A 18 -12.27 -21.67 -1.93
N GLU A 19 -11.00 -22.04 -1.76
CA GLU A 19 -10.41 -22.35 -0.47
C GLU A 19 -10.44 -21.13 0.47
N PHE A 20 -9.99 -19.98 -0.01
CA PHE A 20 -10.02 -18.73 0.74
C PHE A 20 -11.44 -18.31 1.18
N LEU A 21 -12.42 -18.37 0.26
CA LEU A 21 -13.81 -18.02 0.60
C LEU A 21 -14.44 -18.98 1.61
N LYS A 22 -13.99 -20.24 1.63
CA LYS A 22 -14.42 -21.23 2.62
C LYS A 22 -13.88 -20.89 4.00
N ASP A 23 -12.60 -20.54 4.09
CA ASP A 23 -11.98 -20.17 5.36
C ASP A 23 -12.56 -18.86 5.93
N GLU A 24 -13.01 -17.95 5.06
CA GLU A 24 -13.76 -16.73 5.43
C GLU A 24 -15.25 -16.96 5.76
N VAL A 25 -15.78 -18.18 5.60
CA VAL A 25 -17.22 -18.49 5.78
C VAL A 25 -18.11 -17.62 4.88
N MET A 26 -17.62 -17.39 3.66
CA MET A 26 -18.21 -16.56 2.61
C MET A 26 -18.45 -17.38 1.33
N GLU A 27 -18.65 -18.69 1.43
CA GLU A 27 -18.88 -19.55 0.26
C GLU A 27 -20.10 -19.10 -0.54
N CYS A 28 -19.88 -18.84 -1.83
CA CYS A 28 -20.93 -18.50 -2.76
C CYS A 28 -20.43 -18.77 -4.17
N LEU A 29 -21.16 -19.60 -4.94
CA LEU A 29 -20.78 -19.95 -6.32
C LEU A 29 -20.49 -18.70 -7.17
N THR A 30 -21.34 -17.69 -7.08
CA THR A 30 -21.14 -16.42 -7.80
C THR A 30 -19.85 -15.71 -7.38
N THR A 31 -19.52 -15.68 -6.08
CA THR A 31 -18.29 -15.04 -5.60
C THR A 31 -17.06 -15.87 -5.97
N GLN A 32 -17.17 -17.20 -5.95
CA GLN A 32 -16.11 -18.12 -6.37
C GLN A 32 -15.78 -17.97 -7.86
N ASP A 33 -16.79 -17.73 -8.69
CA ASP A 33 -16.60 -17.47 -10.12
C ASP A 33 -16.13 -16.04 -10.40
N GLY A 34 -16.67 -15.06 -9.66
CA GLY A 34 -16.41 -13.64 -9.90
C GLY A 34 -15.07 -13.14 -9.34
N LEU A 35 -14.57 -13.71 -8.24
CA LEU A 35 -13.33 -13.27 -7.59
C LEU A 35 -12.08 -13.47 -8.50
N PRO A 36 -11.86 -14.63 -9.14
CA PRO A 36 -10.76 -14.81 -10.10
C PRO A 36 -10.82 -13.82 -11.27
N GLU A 37 -12.01 -13.47 -11.74
CA GLU A 37 -12.21 -12.52 -12.83
C GLU A 37 -11.88 -11.08 -12.39
N LEU A 38 -12.28 -10.68 -11.17
CA LEU A 38 -11.88 -9.39 -10.59
C LEU A 38 -10.35 -9.30 -10.44
N ILE A 39 -9.71 -10.34 -9.90
CA ILE A 39 -8.25 -10.42 -9.75
C ILE A 39 -7.57 -10.24 -11.12
N GLY A 40 -8.06 -10.93 -12.15
CA GLY A 40 -7.53 -10.84 -13.50
C GLY A 40 -7.69 -9.46 -14.15
N GLN A 41 -8.84 -8.81 -13.93
CA GLN A 41 -9.12 -7.48 -14.49
C GLN A 41 -8.36 -6.36 -13.78
N LEU A 42 -8.22 -6.44 -12.45
CA LEU A 42 -7.48 -5.45 -11.65
C LEU A 42 -6.05 -5.27 -12.13
N LEU A 43 -5.39 -6.38 -12.49
CA LEU A 43 -3.99 -6.43 -12.93
C LEU A 43 -3.63 -5.42 -14.04
N TYR A 44 -4.57 -5.11 -14.92
CA TYR A 44 -4.36 -4.25 -16.08
C TYR A 44 -5.36 -3.09 -16.13
N TYR A 45 -6.02 -2.78 -15.01
CA TYR A 45 -7.11 -1.81 -15.03
C TYR A 45 -6.57 -0.40 -15.31
N LYS A 46 -7.03 0.17 -16.42
CA LYS A 46 -6.63 1.51 -16.89
C LYS A 46 -7.85 2.25 -17.41
N GLU A 47 -7.93 3.54 -17.11
CA GLU A 47 -8.91 4.46 -17.69
C GLU A 47 -8.14 5.58 -18.41
N GLU A 48 -8.45 5.83 -19.68
CA GLU A 48 -7.77 6.84 -20.51
C GLU A 48 -6.22 6.77 -20.50
N GLY A 49 -5.67 5.55 -20.34
CA GLY A 49 -4.24 5.30 -20.26
C GLY A 49 -3.60 5.46 -18.87
N LYS A 50 -4.34 6.01 -17.90
CA LYS A 50 -3.94 6.09 -16.49
C LYS A 50 -4.24 4.76 -15.78
N ALA A 51 -3.24 4.19 -15.10
CA ALA A 51 -3.46 3.05 -14.23
C ALA A 51 -4.29 3.45 -13.02
N LEU A 52 -5.27 2.61 -12.68
CA LEU A 52 -6.10 2.77 -11.48
C LEU A 52 -5.86 1.57 -10.56
N TYR A 53 -5.86 1.85 -9.26
CA TYR A 53 -5.63 0.86 -8.20
C TYR A 53 -6.84 0.78 -7.27
N PRO A 54 -8.04 0.40 -7.79
CA PRO A 54 -9.23 0.40 -6.98
C PRO A 54 -9.16 -0.70 -5.90
N GLU A 55 -9.54 -0.34 -4.69
CA GLU A 55 -9.84 -1.30 -3.62
C GLU A 55 -11.28 -1.78 -3.78
N ILE A 56 -11.48 -3.10 -3.76
CA ILE A 56 -12.80 -3.72 -3.86
C ILE A 56 -13.11 -4.45 -2.57
N TYR A 57 -14.13 -3.99 -1.86
CA TYR A 57 -14.68 -4.68 -0.69
C TYR A 57 -15.92 -5.47 -1.08
N ILE A 58 -15.94 -6.75 -0.75
CA ILE A 58 -17.12 -7.61 -0.94
C ILE A 58 -17.60 -8.03 0.44
N PHE A 59 -18.86 -7.77 0.77
CA PHE A 59 -19.41 -8.07 2.09
C PHE A 59 -20.91 -8.40 2.07
N ASP A 60 -21.42 -8.95 3.18
CA ASP A 60 -22.80 -9.43 3.30
C ASP A 60 -23.74 -8.44 4.04
N ASP A 61 -23.19 -7.60 4.92
CA ASP A 61 -23.99 -6.74 5.80
C ASP A 61 -23.50 -5.29 5.78
N ILE A 62 -24.16 -4.45 4.98
CA ILE A 62 -23.82 -3.02 4.89
C ILE A 62 -24.10 -2.25 6.18
N ASP A 63 -25.07 -2.67 6.99
CA ASP A 63 -25.43 -1.97 8.22
C ASP A 63 -24.39 -2.23 9.31
N LEU A 64 -23.84 -3.44 9.36
CA LEU A 64 -22.69 -3.75 10.21
C LEU A 64 -21.45 -2.96 9.77
N ILE A 65 -21.17 -2.88 8.46
CA ILE A 65 -20.05 -2.08 7.93
C ILE A 65 -20.20 -0.59 8.32
N LYS A 66 -21.41 -0.02 8.20
CA LYS A 66 -21.68 1.38 8.59
C LYS A 66 -21.51 1.64 10.09
N LYS A 67 -21.79 0.65 10.94
CA LYS A 67 -21.59 0.76 12.40
C LYS A 67 -20.10 0.83 12.75
N ILE A 68 -19.28 0.04 12.06
CA ILE A 68 -17.83 0.00 12.28
C ILE A 68 -17.17 1.26 11.70
N LEU A 69 -17.52 1.58 10.45
CA LEU A 69 -17.03 2.76 9.76
C LEU A 69 -17.90 3.97 10.09
N PHE A 70 -17.76 4.49 11.31
CA PHE A 70 -18.51 5.66 11.74
C PHE A 70 -18.27 6.85 10.78
N ASN A 71 -19.34 7.59 10.46
CA ASN A 71 -19.34 8.66 9.45
C ASN A 71 -18.91 8.25 8.03
N SER A 72 -19.04 6.96 7.69
CA SER A 72 -18.84 6.51 6.31
C SER A 72 -19.90 7.08 5.36
N GLN A 73 -19.48 7.31 4.12
CA GLN A 73 -20.34 7.77 3.04
C GLN A 73 -20.47 6.66 2.01
N PHE A 74 -21.70 6.29 1.67
CA PHE A 74 -22.00 5.26 0.67
C PHE A 74 -22.77 5.88 -0.49
N CYS A 75 -22.36 5.56 -1.71
CA CYS A 75 -23.05 5.93 -2.93
C CYS A 75 -23.39 4.67 -3.72
N LEU A 76 -24.68 4.30 -3.72
CA LEU A 76 -25.18 3.18 -4.51
C LEU A 76 -25.24 3.58 -5.98
N LEU A 77 -24.60 2.78 -6.85
CA LEU A 77 -24.51 3.07 -8.28
C LEU A 77 -25.25 2.05 -9.13
N GLY A 78 -25.51 0.86 -8.62
CA GLY A 78 -26.34 -0.10 -9.31
C GLY A 78 -26.56 -1.41 -8.57
N SER A 79 -27.35 -2.25 -9.21
CA SER A 79 -27.65 -3.60 -8.75
C SER A 79 -27.84 -4.52 -9.95
N GLY A 80 -27.89 -5.82 -9.70
CA GLY A 80 -28.20 -6.82 -10.70
C GLY A 80 -28.34 -8.21 -10.11
N GLU A 81 -28.72 -9.17 -10.95
CA GLU A 81 -28.77 -10.58 -10.57
C GLU A 81 -27.39 -11.08 -10.12
N LYS A 82 -27.39 -12.02 -9.18
CA LYS A 82 -26.17 -12.53 -8.55
C LYS A 82 -25.31 -13.33 -9.53
N SER A 83 -24.45 -12.61 -10.25
CA SER A 83 -23.64 -13.10 -11.36
C SER A 83 -22.25 -12.46 -11.37
N LYS A 84 -21.27 -13.16 -11.94
CA LYS A 84 -19.90 -12.62 -12.12
C LYS A 84 -19.90 -11.39 -13.04
N GLU A 85 -20.82 -11.35 -14.01
CA GLU A 85 -21.00 -10.24 -14.95
C GLU A 85 -21.36 -8.94 -14.20
N VAL A 86 -22.15 -9.03 -13.13
CA VAL A 86 -22.47 -7.87 -12.28
C VAL A 86 -21.26 -7.42 -11.45
N MET A 87 -20.42 -8.34 -10.97
CA MET A 87 -19.15 -7.98 -10.28
C MET A 87 -18.19 -7.25 -11.22
N LEU A 88 -18.03 -7.74 -12.46
CA LEU A 88 -17.21 -7.07 -13.47
C LEU A 88 -17.79 -5.71 -13.89
N LYS A 89 -19.12 -5.60 -13.96
CA LYS A 89 -19.81 -4.33 -14.19
C LYS A 89 -19.58 -3.35 -13.05
N ALA A 90 -19.57 -3.82 -11.80
CA ALA A 90 -19.26 -3.00 -10.63
C ALA A 90 -17.87 -2.40 -10.73
N LEU A 91 -16.85 -3.22 -11.00
CA LEU A 91 -15.48 -2.74 -11.25
C LEU A 91 -15.46 -1.68 -12.35
N LYS A 92 -16.08 -1.97 -13.51
CA LYS A 92 -16.09 -1.06 -14.65
C LYS A 92 -16.75 0.30 -14.36
N LYS A 93 -17.85 0.29 -13.59
CA LYS A 93 -18.64 1.49 -13.32
C LYS A 93 -18.10 2.30 -12.14
N CYS A 94 -17.43 1.65 -11.20
CA CYS A 94 -16.96 2.28 -9.97
C CYS A 94 -15.47 2.66 -10.00
N ALA A 95 -14.62 1.95 -10.74
CA ALA A 95 -13.17 2.20 -10.73
C ALA A 95 -12.77 3.65 -11.04
N PRO A 96 -13.39 4.38 -11.99
CA PRO A 96 -13.05 5.79 -12.22
C PRO A 96 -13.37 6.72 -11.04
N LEU A 97 -14.12 6.25 -10.04
CA LEU A 97 -14.57 7.02 -8.88
C LEU A 97 -13.74 6.72 -7.62
N THR A 98 -12.74 5.84 -7.67
CA THR A 98 -11.98 5.39 -6.49
C THR A 98 -10.80 6.28 -6.12
N GLU A 99 -10.73 7.50 -6.67
CA GLU A 99 -9.72 8.47 -6.25
C GLU A 99 -10.10 9.11 -4.90
N ASN A 100 -9.13 9.70 -4.20
CA ASN A 100 -9.36 10.46 -2.96
C ASN A 100 -10.05 9.67 -1.83
N GLY A 101 -9.66 8.40 -1.65
CA GLY A 101 -10.09 7.56 -0.53
C GLY A 101 -11.45 6.89 -0.70
N TRP A 102 -12.00 6.89 -1.92
CA TRP A 102 -13.17 6.09 -2.26
C TRP A 102 -12.76 4.67 -2.66
N ALA A 103 -13.46 3.68 -2.14
CA ALA A 103 -13.31 2.28 -2.47
C ALA A 103 -14.60 1.74 -3.12
N ILE A 104 -14.49 0.67 -3.90
CA ILE A 104 -15.64 -0.03 -4.48
C ILE A 104 -16.22 -0.94 -3.40
N TYR A 105 -17.55 -0.99 -3.29
CA TYR A 105 -18.20 -2.07 -2.57
C TYR A 105 -19.06 -2.93 -3.49
N ILE A 106 -19.13 -4.22 -3.17
CA ILE A 106 -20.07 -5.20 -3.73
C ILE A 106 -20.77 -5.86 -2.54
N LEU A 107 -22.02 -5.49 -2.31
CA LEU A 107 -22.88 -6.06 -1.30
C LEU A 107 -23.56 -7.32 -1.84
N ARG A 108 -23.34 -8.45 -1.19
CA ARG A 108 -23.99 -9.71 -1.54
C ARG A 108 -25.33 -9.81 -0.83
N LYS A 109 -26.39 -10.01 -1.61
CA LYS A 109 -27.72 -10.40 -1.10
C LYS A 109 -28.02 -11.82 -1.54
N ASP A 110 -29.17 -12.37 -1.14
CA ASP A 110 -29.53 -13.75 -1.46
C ASP A 110 -29.49 -14.02 -2.97
N ASN A 111 -30.21 -13.20 -3.74
CA ASN A 111 -30.41 -13.38 -5.19
C ASN A 111 -29.86 -12.22 -6.05
N SER A 112 -29.25 -11.22 -5.43
CA SER A 112 -28.73 -10.04 -6.14
C SER A 112 -27.40 -9.57 -5.59
N LEU A 113 -26.74 -8.73 -6.37
CA LEU A 113 -25.61 -7.92 -5.93
C LEU A 113 -26.01 -6.45 -6.03
N GLU A 114 -25.60 -5.67 -5.03
CA GLU A 114 -25.61 -4.21 -5.09
C GLU A 114 -24.17 -3.72 -5.10
N TYR A 115 -23.89 -2.66 -5.85
CA TYR A 115 -22.55 -2.13 -5.93
C TYR A 115 -22.55 -0.61 -6.00
N GLY A 116 -21.44 -0.05 -5.56
CA GLY A 116 -21.24 1.38 -5.52
C GLY A 116 -19.85 1.73 -5.07
N VAL A 117 -19.70 2.96 -4.58
CA VAL A 117 -18.48 3.41 -3.94
C VAL A 117 -18.78 3.87 -2.52
N PHE A 118 -17.80 3.72 -1.65
CA PHE A 118 -17.88 4.22 -0.28
C PHE A 118 -16.54 4.76 0.17
N ARG A 119 -16.58 5.66 1.16
CA ARG A 119 -15.38 6.15 1.83
C ARG A 119 -15.60 6.24 3.32
N ALA A 120 -14.53 6.11 4.08
CA ALA A 120 -14.52 6.34 5.51
C ALA A 120 -13.27 7.13 5.90
N GLY A 121 -13.34 7.79 7.06
CA GLY A 121 -12.30 8.71 7.51
C GLY A 121 -12.52 10.14 6.99
N ASN A 122 -12.27 11.11 7.87
CA ASN A 122 -12.47 12.54 7.60
C ASN A 122 -11.16 13.27 7.29
N SER A 123 -10.01 12.61 7.44
CA SER A 123 -8.70 13.20 7.21
C SER A 123 -7.64 12.16 6.85
N ILE A 124 -6.50 12.63 6.38
CA ILE A 124 -5.33 11.81 6.10
C ILE A 124 -4.77 11.08 7.34
N LEU A 125 -5.15 11.50 8.55
CA LEU A 125 -4.75 10.86 9.80
C LEU A 125 -5.68 9.72 10.22
N SER A 126 -6.86 9.63 9.61
CA SER A 126 -7.83 8.58 9.92
C SER A 126 -7.27 7.21 9.54
N MET A 127 -7.61 6.21 10.36
CA MET A 127 -7.44 4.80 10.04
C MET A 127 -8.03 4.49 8.66
N SER A 128 -7.38 3.60 7.92
CA SER A 128 -7.84 3.14 6.61
C SER A 128 -9.05 2.21 6.75
N ILE A 129 -9.79 2.03 5.64
CA ILE A 129 -10.93 1.10 5.58
C ILE A 129 -10.44 -0.34 5.81
N SER A 130 -9.28 -0.72 5.26
CA SER A 130 -8.71 -2.06 5.44
C SER A 130 -8.33 -2.31 6.89
N GLU A 131 -7.71 -1.35 7.57
CA GLU A 131 -7.38 -1.51 8.99
C GLU A 131 -8.66 -1.72 9.82
N ALA A 132 -9.67 -0.87 9.62
CA ALA A 132 -10.91 -0.94 10.39
C ALA A 132 -11.76 -2.20 10.10
N LEU A 133 -11.78 -2.68 8.85
CA LEU A 133 -12.63 -3.81 8.44
C LEU A 133 -11.91 -5.17 8.47
N ILE A 134 -10.60 -5.19 8.20
CA ILE A 134 -9.82 -6.42 8.00
C ILE A 134 -8.87 -6.64 9.18
N ASP A 135 -8.04 -5.66 9.52
CA ASP A 135 -6.98 -5.85 10.54
C ASP A 135 -7.56 -5.85 11.97
N GLU A 136 -8.53 -4.97 12.24
CA GLU A 136 -9.22 -4.83 13.52
C GLU A 136 -10.68 -5.34 13.48
N GLY A 137 -11.10 -5.90 12.33
CA GLY A 137 -12.45 -6.42 12.12
C GLY A 137 -12.77 -7.59 13.05
N SER A 138 -14.03 -7.70 13.49
CA SER A 138 -14.48 -8.85 14.26
C SER A 138 -14.75 -10.06 13.35
N GLU A 139 -14.56 -11.27 13.87
CA GLU A 139 -14.85 -12.51 13.13
C GLU A 139 -16.32 -12.71 12.69
N GLU A 140 -17.23 -11.86 13.19
CA GLU A 140 -18.64 -11.82 12.78
C GLU A 140 -18.83 -11.11 11.44
N LEU A 141 -17.89 -10.23 11.06
CA LEU A 141 -17.89 -9.58 9.77
C LEU A 141 -17.54 -10.57 8.68
N LYS A 142 -18.35 -10.55 7.63
CA LYS A 142 -18.09 -11.25 6.38
C LYS A 142 -17.69 -10.23 5.34
N VAL A 143 -16.39 -9.96 5.26
CA VAL A 143 -15.81 -8.97 4.36
C VAL A 143 -14.48 -9.46 3.81
N ILE A 144 -14.30 -9.26 2.51
CA ILE A 144 -13.02 -9.49 1.84
C ILE A 144 -12.62 -8.23 1.07
N LEU A 145 -11.32 -7.96 1.05
CA LEU A 145 -10.68 -6.91 0.26
C LEU A 145 -9.91 -7.55 -0.88
N VAL A 146 -10.12 -7.06 -2.09
CA VAL A 146 -9.34 -7.37 -3.29
C VAL A 146 -8.75 -6.08 -3.81
N HIS A 147 -7.42 -6.01 -3.90
CA HIS A 147 -6.75 -4.82 -4.41
C HIS A 147 -5.38 -5.11 -5.02
N GLN A 148 -4.93 -4.22 -5.88
CA GLN A 148 -3.59 -4.25 -6.43
C GLN A 148 -2.64 -3.47 -5.54
N ILE A 149 -1.71 -4.17 -4.88
CA ILE A 149 -0.74 -3.53 -3.99
C ILE A 149 0.48 -3.00 -4.74
N ALA A 150 0.90 -3.64 -5.84
CA ALA A 150 2.04 -3.22 -6.65
C ALA A 150 1.86 -3.61 -8.12
N ASP A 151 2.75 -3.19 -9.02
CA ASP A 151 2.72 -3.68 -10.41
C ASP A 151 2.76 -5.22 -10.42
N LYS A 152 1.76 -5.82 -11.06
CA LYS A 152 1.60 -7.27 -11.19
C LYS A 152 1.42 -8.07 -9.90
N LEU A 153 1.03 -7.41 -8.81
CA LEU A 153 0.82 -8.04 -7.51
C LEU A 153 -0.55 -7.69 -6.95
N ILE A 154 -1.43 -8.70 -6.90
CA ILE A 154 -2.76 -8.59 -6.31
C ILE A 154 -2.74 -9.25 -4.94
N GLU A 155 -3.43 -8.62 -4.00
CA GLU A 155 -3.63 -9.14 -2.66
C GLU A 155 -5.12 -9.33 -2.41
N VAL A 156 -5.50 -10.47 -1.86
CA VAL A 156 -6.85 -10.74 -1.35
C VAL A 156 -6.75 -11.01 0.14
N ARG A 157 -7.48 -10.22 0.91
CA ARG A 157 -7.47 -10.27 2.38
C ARG A 157 -8.88 -10.45 2.91
N GLY A 158 -9.00 -11.18 4.00
CA GLY A 158 -10.19 -11.31 4.81
C GLY A 158 -9.78 -11.32 6.27
N ILE A 159 -10.70 -11.64 7.18
CA ILE A 159 -10.45 -11.56 8.62
C ILE A 159 -9.84 -12.85 9.15
N LYS A 160 -10.19 -14.00 8.56
CA LYS A 160 -9.89 -15.34 9.12
C LYS A 160 -8.85 -16.10 8.33
N ALA A 161 -8.95 -16.06 7.01
CA ALA A 161 -8.12 -16.79 6.08
C ALA A 161 -6.75 -16.14 5.95
N ASP A 162 -5.76 -16.96 5.62
CA ASP A 162 -4.47 -16.46 5.21
C ASP A 162 -4.61 -15.58 3.95
N THR A 163 -3.81 -14.51 3.90
CA THR A 163 -3.81 -13.59 2.76
C THR A 163 -3.39 -14.29 1.48
N LEU A 164 -4.21 -14.21 0.42
CA LEU A 164 -3.80 -14.67 -0.90
C LEU A 164 -2.99 -13.58 -1.61
N LEU A 165 -1.71 -13.88 -1.84
CA LEU A 165 -0.82 -13.01 -2.61
C LEU A 165 -0.59 -13.60 -4.02
N ILE A 166 -1.11 -12.94 -5.04
CA ILE A 166 -1.05 -13.39 -6.43
C ILE A 166 -0.05 -12.53 -7.21
N SER A 167 1.10 -13.12 -7.56
CA SER A 167 2.13 -12.50 -8.39
C SER A 167 2.04 -12.98 -9.84
N TYR A 168 1.95 -12.04 -10.78
CA TYR A 168 2.01 -12.30 -12.23
C TYR A 168 3.41 -12.04 -12.82
N GLY A 169 4.40 -11.77 -11.96
CA GLY A 169 5.79 -11.59 -12.33
C GLY A 169 6.58 -12.90 -12.31
N ASN A 170 7.81 -12.87 -12.86
CA ASN A 170 8.74 -14.00 -12.83
C ASN A 170 9.62 -14.01 -11.56
N GLN A 171 9.18 -13.34 -10.49
CA GLN A 171 9.95 -13.22 -9.25
C GLN A 171 9.69 -14.40 -8.32
N GLN A 172 10.73 -14.85 -7.62
CA GLN A 172 10.55 -15.74 -6.47
C GLN A 172 9.69 -15.01 -5.43
N LEU A 173 8.71 -15.72 -4.85
CA LEU A 173 7.89 -15.21 -3.76
C LEU A 173 8.80 -14.70 -2.65
N ALA A 174 8.67 -13.41 -2.30
CA ALA A 174 9.36 -12.85 -1.15
C ALA A 174 8.90 -13.58 0.12
N LYS A 175 9.81 -13.73 1.10
CA LYS A 175 9.48 -14.37 2.39
C LYS A 175 8.38 -13.63 3.15
N ASN A 176 8.32 -12.31 3.00
CA ASN A 176 7.35 -11.42 3.65
C ASN A 176 6.49 -10.73 2.60
N SER A 177 5.26 -10.36 2.96
CA SER A 177 4.45 -9.50 2.09
C SER A 177 5.12 -8.12 1.95
N PRO A 178 4.92 -7.43 0.81
CA PRO A 178 5.42 -6.06 0.62
C PRO A 178 4.93 -5.10 1.70
N THR A 179 3.68 -5.27 2.14
CA THR A 179 3.03 -4.51 3.21
C THR A 179 3.73 -4.70 4.55
N THR A 180 4.15 -5.92 4.90
CA THR A 180 4.93 -6.19 6.12
C THR A 180 6.24 -5.41 6.13
N ASN A 181 7.03 -5.49 5.04
CA ASN A 181 8.30 -4.77 4.95
C ASN A 181 8.13 -3.24 5.05
N GLN A 182 7.03 -2.72 4.50
CA GLN A 182 6.66 -1.31 4.61
C GLN A 182 6.32 -0.93 6.06
N ILE A 183 5.52 -1.73 6.77
CA ILE A 183 5.16 -1.50 8.18
C ILE A 183 6.39 -1.52 9.08
N GLU A 184 7.30 -2.46 8.87
CA GLU A 184 8.54 -2.54 9.66
C GLU A 184 9.47 -1.33 9.40
N PHE A 185 9.53 -0.85 8.16
CA PHE A 185 10.28 0.36 7.85
C PHE A 185 9.66 1.61 8.46
N ILE A 186 8.33 1.77 8.36
CA ILE A 186 7.59 2.85 9.03
C ILE A 186 7.86 2.82 10.53
N SER A 187 7.87 1.64 11.15
CA SER A 187 8.19 1.46 12.58
C SER A 187 9.58 1.99 12.95
N SER A 188 10.54 1.93 12.03
CA SER A 188 11.87 2.54 12.21
C SER A 188 11.83 4.08 12.13
N ILE A 189 11.02 4.65 11.23
CA ILE A 189 10.82 6.11 11.09
C ILE A 189 10.18 6.70 12.36
N ILE A 190 9.26 5.97 13.00
CA ILE A 190 8.48 6.47 14.14
C ILE A 190 8.99 6.02 15.51
N LYS A 191 10.20 5.44 15.57
CA LYS A 191 10.78 4.83 16.77
C LYS A 191 10.83 5.77 17.98
N ASP A 192 11.19 7.03 17.76
CA ASP A 192 11.34 8.08 18.79
C ASP A 192 10.19 9.09 18.80
N VAL A 193 9.13 8.87 18.00
CA VAL A 193 7.94 9.73 18.00
C VAL A 193 7.19 9.54 19.32
N LYS A 194 6.73 10.65 19.90
CA LYS A 194 5.93 10.64 21.14
C LYS A 194 4.68 9.77 20.96
N SER A 195 4.32 9.02 22.00
CA SER A 195 3.19 8.07 21.96
C SER A 195 1.88 8.70 21.50
N GLU A 196 1.60 9.93 21.94
CA GLU A 196 0.39 10.69 21.58
C GLU A 196 0.22 10.94 20.07
N TYR A 197 1.33 11.01 19.31
CA TYR A 197 1.32 11.29 17.87
C TYR A 197 1.75 10.10 17.03
N LYS A 198 2.04 8.95 17.66
CA LYS A 198 2.61 7.79 16.98
C LYS A 198 1.64 7.20 15.96
N ASP A 199 0.42 6.85 16.37
CA ASP A 199 -0.57 6.22 15.48
C ASP A 199 -1.01 7.15 14.33
N PRO A 200 -1.32 8.44 14.56
CA PRO A 200 -1.58 9.36 13.46
C PRO A 200 -0.40 9.49 12.47
N THR A 201 0.85 9.44 12.97
CA THR A 201 2.04 9.46 12.12
C THR A 201 2.19 8.17 11.31
N VAL A 202 1.87 7.01 11.91
CA VAL A 202 1.81 5.73 11.19
C VAL A 202 0.80 5.82 10.05
N ASN A 203 -0.41 6.30 10.32
CA ASN A 203 -1.48 6.39 9.32
C ASN A 203 -1.09 7.31 8.16
N PHE A 204 -0.46 8.46 8.47
CA PHE A 204 0.07 9.36 7.46
C PHE A 204 1.13 8.67 6.59
N LEU A 205 2.12 8.02 7.20
CA LEU A 205 3.20 7.36 6.47
C LEU A 205 2.70 6.16 5.68
N ARG A 206 1.78 5.35 6.19
CA ARG A 206 1.17 4.23 5.45
C ARG A 206 0.55 4.73 4.15
N LYS A 207 -0.20 5.83 4.18
CA LYS A 207 -0.77 6.47 2.98
C LYS A 207 0.29 6.99 2.03
N VAL A 208 1.37 7.60 2.53
CA VAL A 208 2.49 8.07 1.69
C VAL A 208 3.13 6.90 0.95
N PHE A 209 3.48 5.83 1.67
CA PHE A 209 4.18 4.71 1.07
C PHE A 209 3.27 3.89 0.15
N LEU A 210 1.97 3.79 0.43
CA LEU A 210 1.00 3.16 -0.47
C LEU A 210 0.88 3.94 -1.79
N GLU A 211 0.76 5.26 -1.74
CA GLU A 211 0.70 6.12 -2.93
C GLU A 211 1.99 6.03 -3.77
N VAL A 212 3.15 5.98 -3.11
CA VAL A 212 4.45 5.77 -3.77
C VAL A 212 4.53 4.38 -4.40
N LEU A 213 3.99 3.38 -3.70
CA LEU A 213 3.99 1.99 -4.15
C LEU A 213 3.19 1.82 -5.45
N GLN A 214 1.97 2.36 -5.47
CA GLN A 214 1.06 2.28 -6.61
C GLN A 214 1.61 3.01 -7.85
N LYS A 215 2.37 4.10 -7.68
CA LYS A 215 2.93 4.83 -8.84
C LYS A 215 4.12 4.15 -9.53
N GLY A 216 4.70 3.08 -8.95
CA GLY A 216 5.58 2.15 -9.67
C GLY A 216 6.99 2.65 -10.09
N HIS A 217 7.45 3.83 -9.66
CA HIS A 217 8.74 4.38 -10.09
C HIS A 217 9.98 3.73 -9.44
N GLY A 218 9.78 2.95 -8.37
CA GLY A 218 10.83 2.40 -7.53
C GLY A 218 11.44 3.49 -6.63
N THR A 219 11.57 3.18 -5.34
CA THR A 219 11.95 4.14 -4.30
C THR A 219 13.03 3.56 -3.40
N LEU A 220 13.96 4.40 -2.97
CA LEU A 220 14.94 4.09 -1.94
C LEU A 220 14.75 5.03 -0.77
N ALA A 221 14.78 4.49 0.44
CA ALA A 221 14.72 5.29 1.64
C ALA A 221 15.64 4.72 2.71
N CYS A 222 16.10 5.58 3.62
CA CYS A 222 16.81 5.16 4.81
C CYS A 222 16.42 6.00 6.02
N VAL A 223 16.68 5.48 7.21
CA VAL A 223 16.43 6.17 8.48
C VAL A 223 17.76 6.52 9.14
N ILE A 224 17.87 7.74 9.69
CA ILE A 224 18.96 8.16 10.57
C ILE A 224 18.41 8.54 11.95
N HIS A 225 19.26 8.53 12.99
CA HIS A 225 18.82 8.97 14.32
C HIS A 225 18.44 10.47 14.32
N HIS A 226 17.29 10.83 14.90
CA HIS A 226 16.78 12.21 14.93
C HIS A 226 17.75 13.24 15.54
N LYS A 227 18.48 12.87 16.60
CA LYS A 227 19.47 13.72 17.29
C LYS A 227 20.64 14.16 16.41
N LYS A 228 20.90 13.49 15.29
CA LYS A 228 21.95 13.93 14.36
C LYS A 228 21.48 15.18 13.64
N LYS A 229 22.16 16.32 13.81
CA LYS A 229 21.78 17.57 13.11
C LYS A 229 22.13 17.55 11.63
N VAL A 230 23.20 16.86 11.28
CA VAL A 230 23.71 16.72 9.91
C VAL A 230 23.56 15.26 9.47
N ILE A 231 23.24 15.05 8.21
CA ILE A 231 23.20 13.71 7.63
C ILE A 231 24.63 13.14 7.54
N PRO A 232 24.84 11.81 7.62
CA PRO A 232 26.14 11.21 7.44
C PRO A 232 26.84 11.68 6.15
N LYS A 233 28.16 11.89 6.18
CA LYS A 233 28.94 12.35 5.02
C LYS A 233 28.74 11.53 3.74
N LYS A 234 28.49 10.23 3.90
CA LYS A 234 28.19 9.32 2.79
C LYS A 234 26.83 9.59 2.11
N LEU A 235 25.95 10.35 2.75
CA LEU A 235 24.61 10.74 2.29
C LEU A 235 24.53 12.23 1.92
N GLU A 236 25.64 12.98 1.91
CA GLU A 236 25.65 14.43 1.64
C GLU A 236 25.46 14.77 0.14
N ASP A 237 25.64 13.81 -0.76
CA ASP A 237 25.46 14.00 -2.20
C ASP A 237 23.97 13.98 -2.57
N GLY A 238 23.27 15.08 -2.31
CA GLY A 238 21.84 15.24 -2.60
C GLY A 238 21.29 16.56 -2.05
N ILE A 239 19.97 16.65 -1.91
CA ILE A 239 19.30 17.86 -1.44
C ILE A 239 19.01 17.74 0.06
N VAL A 240 19.85 18.39 0.87
CA VAL A 240 19.62 18.54 2.32
C VAL A 240 18.63 19.66 2.58
N LEU A 241 17.56 19.37 3.30
CA LEU A 241 16.54 20.37 3.60
C LEU A 241 17.07 21.38 4.62
N GLY A 242 16.89 22.68 4.35
CA GLY A 242 17.28 23.74 5.28
C GLY A 242 16.55 23.69 6.62
N SER A 243 15.31 23.19 6.60
CA SER A 243 14.56 22.75 7.78
C SER A 243 13.96 21.38 7.47
N ARG A 244 14.02 20.47 8.43
CA ARG A 244 13.38 19.16 8.27
C ARG A 244 11.87 19.32 8.17
N ILE A 245 11.25 18.46 7.38
CA ILE A 245 9.79 18.32 7.36
C ILE A 245 9.42 17.41 8.53
N ASN A 246 8.90 17.98 9.62
CA ASN A 246 8.54 17.25 10.82
C ASN A 246 7.05 16.86 10.79
N ILE A 247 6.77 15.59 10.50
CA ILE A 247 5.39 15.08 10.36
C ILE A 247 4.65 15.11 11.70
N PRO A 248 5.22 14.60 12.81
CA PRO A 248 4.56 14.67 14.13
C PRO A 248 4.18 16.08 14.56
N ASP A 249 5.02 17.09 14.31
CA ASP A 249 4.71 18.48 14.68
C ASP A 249 3.55 19.05 13.85
N MET A 250 3.43 18.69 12.57
CA MET A 250 2.28 19.09 11.73
C MET A 250 0.99 18.39 12.17
N ILE A 251 1.09 17.13 12.59
CA ILE A 251 -0.03 16.38 13.17
C ILE A 251 -0.49 17.02 14.46
N LYS A 252 0.45 17.34 15.34
CA LYS A 252 0.18 18.08 16.57
C LYS A 252 -0.52 19.41 16.27
N GLU A 253 0.01 20.19 15.33
CA GLU A 253 -0.60 21.47 14.93
C GLU A 253 -2.05 21.31 14.47
N LEU A 254 -2.33 20.26 13.68
CA LEU A 254 -3.70 19.94 13.24
C LEU A 254 -4.61 19.52 14.40
N GLN A 255 -4.13 18.67 15.31
CA GLN A 255 -4.91 18.23 16.47
C GLN A 255 -5.19 19.37 17.46
N ASP A 256 -4.21 20.26 17.67
CA ASP A 256 -4.33 21.39 18.60
C ASP A 256 -5.26 22.49 18.06
N LYS A 257 -5.15 22.82 16.77
CA LYS A 257 -5.94 23.91 16.15
C LYS A 257 -7.29 23.45 15.60
N ASN A 258 -7.33 22.22 15.07
CA ASN A 258 -8.48 21.64 14.37
C ASN A 258 -9.10 22.56 13.31
N ASP A 259 -8.24 23.22 12.52
CA ASP A 259 -8.66 24.17 11.48
C ASP A 259 -8.28 23.74 10.06
N LEU A 260 -8.90 24.39 9.07
CA LEU A 260 -8.72 24.08 7.65
C LEU A 260 -7.29 24.41 7.15
N GLN A 261 -6.59 25.37 7.78
CA GLN A 261 -5.25 25.78 7.36
C GLN A 261 -4.21 24.72 7.74
N ALA A 262 -4.27 24.23 8.98
CA ALA A 262 -3.42 23.15 9.45
C ALA A 262 -3.64 21.88 8.62
N ASN A 263 -4.91 21.58 8.27
CA ASN A 263 -5.21 20.43 7.41
C ASN A 263 -4.64 20.60 6.00
N SER A 264 -4.85 21.77 5.38
CA SER A 264 -4.29 22.06 4.05
C SER A 264 -2.76 22.02 4.03
N LYS A 265 -2.10 22.44 5.11
CA LYS A 265 -0.64 22.37 5.25
C LYS A 265 -0.15 20.92 5.31
N LEU A 266 -0.84 20.06 6.07
CA LEU A 266 -0.52 18.64 6.17
C LEU A 266 -0.70 17.93 4.81
N GLU A 267 -1.79 18.20 4.10
CA GLU A 267 -2.06 17.68 2.74
C GLU A 267 -1.00 18.14 1.74
N ALA A 268 -0.57 19.40 1.79
CA ALA A 268 0.50 19.91 0.94
C ALA A 268 1.84 19.17 1.18
N HIS A 269 2.16 18.87 2.44
CA HIS A 269 3.37 18.11 2.78
C HIS A 269 3.24 16.64 2.42
N PHE A 270 2.04 16.06 2.49
CA PHE A 270 1.78 14.71 1.99
C PHE A 270 2.18 14.59 0.52
N ALA A 271 1.64 15.48 -0.33
CA ALA A 271 1.97 15.50 -1.75
C ALA A 271 3.47 15.77 -2.01
N LEU A 272 4.09 16.67 -1.23
CA LEU A 272 5.51 16.98 -1.35
C LEU A 272 6.41 15.78 -1.00
N ILE A 273 6.11 15.07 0.08
CA ILE A 273 6.89 13.89 0.52
C ILE A 273 6.78 12.78 -0.52
N ILE A 274 5.59 12.54 -1.08
CA ILE A 274 5.42 11.62 -2.20
C ILE A 274 6.33 12.03 -3.36
N GLY A 275 6.30 13.30 -3.78
CA GLY A 275 7.19 13.81 -4.83
C GLY A 275 8.68 13.61 -4.52
N MET A 276 9.11 13.80 -3.27
CA MET A 276 10.49 13.53 -2.84
C MET A 276 10.84 12.03 -2.96
N MET A 277 9.95 11.13 -2.52
CA MET A 277 10.17 9.68 -2.60
C MET A 277 10.12 9.12 -4.03
N GLN A 278 9.48 9.83 -4.94
CA GLN A 278 9.42 9.49 -6.35
C GLN A 278 10.57 10.08 -7.18
N SER A 279 11.29 11.05 -6.62
CA SER A 279 12.51 11.55 -7.23
C SER A 279 13.58 10.45 -7.27
N ASP A 280 14.52 10.56 -8.22
CA ASP A 280 15.62 9.60 -8.25
C ASP A 280 16.52 9.74 -7.01
N GLY A 281 17.21 8.67 -6.61
CA GLY A 281 18.04 8.67 -5.40
C GLY A 281 17.28 8.23 -4.13
N ILE A 282 17.81 8.62 -2.97
CA ILE A 282 17.38 8.17 -1.64
C ILE A 282 16.66 9.31 -0.91
N THR A 283 15.51 8.99 -0.29
CA THR A 283 14.86 9.85 0.71
C THR A 283 15.32 9.46 2.11
N VAL A 284 15.81 10.43 2.88
CA VAL A 284 16.35 10.21 4.23
C VAL A 284 15.33 10.65 5.26
N PHE A 285 14.79 9.69 5.99
CA PHE A 285 13.94 9.91 7.15
C PHE A 285 14.75 9.93 8.44
N THR A 286 14.15 10.43 9.51
CA THR A 286 14.70 10.33 10.87
C THR A 286 13.86 9.39 11.72
N THR A 287 14.40 8.94 12.85
CA THR A 287 13.67 8.12 13.84
C THR A 287 12.54 8.87 14.56
N ASN A 288 12.38 10.17 14.31
CA ASN A 288 11.34 11.01 14.89
C ASN A 288 10.31 11.46 13.85
N GLY A 289 10.11 10.68 12.78
CA GLY A 289 9.07 11.01 11.79
C GLY A 289 9.37 12.23 10.92
N GLU A 290 10.64 12.56 10.70
CA GLU A 290 11.02 13.73 9.89
C GLU A 290 11.62 13.32 8.55
N VAL A 291 11.47 14.15 7.52
CA VAL A 291 12.28 14.07 6.29
C VAL A 291 13.45 15.05 6.41
N ALA A 292 14.67 14.55 6.24
CA ALA A 292 15.91 15.31 6.36
C ALA A 292 16.53 15.70 5.01
N SER A 293 16.45 14.80 4.03
CA SER A 293 16.98 15.04 2.68
C SER A 293 16.30 14.14 1.67
N TYR A 294 16.41 14.50 0.39
CA TYR A 294 15.92 13.69 -0.73
C TYR A 294 16.89 13.82 -1.90
N ASN A 295 16.68 13.01 -2.94
CA ASN A 295 17.58 12.96 -4.10
C ASN A 295 19.05 12.69 -3.70
N VAL A 296 19.25 11.85 -2.68
CA VAL A 296 20.59 11.51 -2.18
C VAL A 296 21.17 10.33 -2.97
N PHE A 297 22.45 10.42 -3.32
CA PHE A 297 23.23 9.39 -3.99
C PHE A 297 24.37 8.92 -3.09
N VAL A 298 24.72 7.63 -3.21
CA VAL A 298 25.85 7.04 -2.49
C VAL A 298 26.84 6.44 -3.48
N LYS A 299 28.13 6.56 -3.17
CA LYS A 299 29.17 5.89 -3.94
C LYS A 299 29.15 4.39 -3.64
N HIS A 300 29.11 3.57 -4.69
CA HIS A 300 29.15 2.12 -4.55
C HIS A 300 30.59 1.63 -4.28
N PRO A 301 30.81 0.78 -3.27
CA PRO A 301 32.06 0.06 -3.10
C PRO A 301 32.41 -0.77 -4.35
N GLU A 302 33.70 -0.86 -4.69
CA GLU A 302 34.17 -1.66 -5.85
C GLU A 302 33.71 -3.11 -5.80
N LYS A 303 33.58 -3.70 -4.60
CA LYS A 303 33.05 -5.05 -4.40
C LYS A 303 31.63 -5.22 -4.94
N LEU A 304 30.76 -4.22 -4.80
CA LEU A 304 29.38 -4.22 -5.30
C LEU A 304 29.27 -3.87 -6.79
N ILE A 305 30.29 -3.20 -7.33
CA ILE A 305 30.42 -2.91 -8.77
C ILE A 305 30.89 -4.17 -9.51
N ASN A 306 31.81 -4.93 -8.92
CA ASN A 306 32.41 -6.12 -9.51
C ASN A 306 31.70 -7.43 -9.15
N SER A 307 30.79 -7.43 -8.17
CA SER A 307 29.97 -8.60 -7.87
C SER A 307 28.96 -8.84 -8.98
N LYS A 308 28.86 -10.09 -9.44
CA LYS A 308 27.76 -10.59 -10.29
C LYS A 308 26.41 -10.63 -9.55
N THR A 309 26.19 -9.75 -8.57
CA THR A 309 24.89 -9.58 -7.93
C THR A 309 23.88 -9.17 -8.99
N SER A 310 22.91 -10.04 -9.24
CA SER A 310 21.79 -9.80 -10.14
C SER A 310 20.92 -8.68 -9.57
N GLY A 311 21.19 -7.43 -9.95
CA GLY A 311 20.42 -6.28 -9.49
C GLY A 311 20.82 -4.99 -10.21
N GLY A 312 19.84 -4.12 -10.46
CA GLY A 312 20.05 -2.81 -11.07
C GLY A 312 20.76 -1.82 -10.14
N ALA A 313 20.92 -0.57 -10.59
CA ALA A 313 21.58 0.49 -9.80
C ALA A 313 20.94 0.65 -8.41
N ARG A 314 19.60 0.66 -8.32
CA ARG A 314 18.87 0.80 -7.05
C ARG A 314 19.15 -0.35 -6.07
N SER A 315 19.23 -1.59 -6.55
CA SER A 315 19.57 -2.74 -5.71
C SER A 315 20.98 -2.61 -5.12
N ARG A 316 21.95 -2.11 -5.90
CA ARG A 316 23.31 -1.83 -5.38
C ARG A 316 23.32 -0.70 -4.36
N THR A 317 22.51 0.34 -4.57
CA THR A 317 22.32 1.42 -3.58
C THR A 317 21.74 0.86 -2.28
N TYR A 318 20.70 0.03 -2.35
CA TYR A 318 20.11 -0.61 -1.17
C TYR A 318 21.13 -1.44 -0.39
N LEU A 319 21.92 -2.29 -1.05
CA LEU A 319 22.98 -3.06 -0.40
C LEU A 319 24.02 -2.15 0.26
N THR A 320 24.37 -1.04 -0.41
CA THR A 320 25.28 -0.03 0.17
C THR A 320 24.69 0.61 1.44
N LEU A 321 23.38 0.86 1.45
CA LEU A 321 22.68 1.37 2.64
C LEU A 321 22.64 0.33 3.76
N CYS A 322 22.44 -0.95 3.44
CA CYS A 322 22.49 -2.04 4.40
C CYS A 322 23.87 -2.13 5.08
N ASP A 323 24.96 -1.99 4.32
CA ASP A 323 26.34 -1.93 4.86
C ASP A 323 26.58 -0.70 5.76
N MET A 324 25.75 0.34 5.64
CA MET A 324 25.80 1.55 6.46
C MET A 324 24.97 1.45 7.74
N ILE A 325 24.17 0.39 7.92
CA ILE A 325 23.39 0.17 9.14
C ILE A 325 24.34 0.04 10.34
N GLY A 326 24.01 0.72 11.44
CA GLY A 326 24.88 0.84 12.62
C GLY A 326 26.02 1.85 12.46
N ASN A 327 26.38 2.20 11.22
CA ASN A 327 27.38 3.22 10.86
C ASN A 327 26.75 4.52 10.41
N GLY A 328 25.64 4.86 11.08
CA GLY A 328 24.97 6.12 10.96
C GLY A 328 23.68 6.14 10.15
N VAL A 329 23.34 5.00 9.54
CA VAL A 329 21.99 4.62 9.12
C VAL A 329 21.42 3.64 10.15
N GLU A 330 20.12 3.73 10.46
CA GLU A 330 19.40 2.80 11.35
C GLU A 330 18.60 1.75 10.57
N ALA A 331 18.05 2.12 9.42
CA ALA A 331 17.30 1.22 8.56
C ALA A 331 17.42 1.62 7.09
N ALA A 332 17.26 0.65 6.20
CA ALA A 332 17.24 0.82 4.76
C ALA A 332 15.98 0.16 4.17
N TYR A 333 15.45 0.77 3.12
CA TYR A 333 14.28 0.32 2.40
C TYR A 333 14.48 0.47 0.90
N ILE A 334 14.02 -0.53 0.15
CA ILE A 334 13.92 -0.48 -1.30
C ILE A 334 12.54 -0.96 -1.73
N GLN A 335 11.97 -0.20 -2.65
CA GLN A 335 10.94 -0.66 -3.56
C GLN A 335 11.52 -0.60 -4.97
N SER A 336 11.56 -1.71 -5.67
CA SER A 336 12.03 -1.75 -7.05
C SER A 336 10.88 -1.61 -8.04
N GLN A 337 11.20 -1.25 -9.28
CA GLN A 337 10.22 -1.11 -10.36
C GLN A 337 9.56 -2.45 -10.73
N ASP A 338 10.26 -3.56 -10.51
CA ASP A 338 9.76 -4.90 -10.77
C ASP A 338 8.90 -5.44 -9.61
N GLY A 339 8.70 -4.68 -8.53
CA GLY A 339 7.79 -5.03 -7.43
C GLY A 339 8.46 -5.64 -6.19
N LYS A 340 9.79 -5.68 -6.16
CA LYS A 340 10.54 -6.15 -4.98
C LYS A 340 10.48 -5.08 -3.89
N ILE A 341 9.96 -5.43 -2.73
CA ILE A 341 10.02 -4.58 -1.53
C ILE A 341 10.87 -5.27 -0.48
N GLU A 342 11.91 -4.61 0.00
CA GLU A 342 12.78 -5.12 1.06
C GLU A 342 13.07 -4.05 2.10
N TYR A 343 13.28 -4.52 3.32
CA TYR A 343 13.62 -3.73 4.49
C TYR A 343 14.75 -4.41 5.26
N SER A 344 15.67 -3.61 5.82
CA SER A 344 16.70 -4.09 6.74
C SER A 344 16.98 -3.06 7.81
N ASN A 345 17.17 -3.52 9.05
CA ASN A 345 17.61 -2.72 10.21
C ASN A 345 18.82 -3.36 10.94
N GLY A 346 19.49 -4.31 10.28
CA GLY A 346 20.66 -5.00 10.82
C GLY A 346 20.36 -6.12 11.82
N LYS A 347 19.11 -6.57 11.94
CA LYS A 347 18.71 -7.76 12.69
C LYS A 347 18.48 -8.97 11.80
#